data_AF-A0A1R3RL83-F1
#
_entry.id   AF-A0A1R3RL83-F1
#
_cell.length_a   1.000
_cell.length_b   1.000
_cell.length_c   1.000
_cell.angle_alpha   90.00
_cell.angle_beta   90.00
_cell.angle_gamma   90.00
#
_symmetry.space_group_name_H-M   'P 1'
#
loop_
_entity.id
_entity.type
_entity.pdbx_description
1 polymer ?
#
loop_
_entity_poly.entity_id
_entity_poly.type
_entity_poly.pdbx_seq_one_letter_code
_entity_poly.pdbx_strand_id
1 'polypeptide(L)'
;MASHQSHWWDNLPDYRMHLFLREATEYSITVDRLRAAPESMDELLELMPHVTDLINKIQNWQPDVSAVEPEYMDSVQHFNEVWRQGMLCYAYSDIYGLASSHCYLQACVEASLEPFRKLTWFQACLFPVFMIAVHCQTDEARACFETGLTRMHTSLAFQGPLSVTLTLKRVWEYLDHDQTGKARWRDIIRDLGMELNILL
;
A
#
# COMPACT_ATOMS: atom_id res chain seq x y z
N MET A 1 26.22 13.12 -9.68
CA MET A 1 25.07 12.51 -8.98
C MET A 1 23.71 13.09 -9.42
N ALA A 2 23.61 14.33 -9.92
CA ALA A 2 22.33 14.89 -10.42
C ALA A 2 21.95 14.47 -11.86
N SER A 3 22.90 14.03 -12.69
CA SER A 3 22.66 13.64 -14.09
C SER A 3 21.99 12.28 -14.27
N HIS A 4 22.16 11.37 -13.30
CA HIS A 4 21.48 10.08 -13.31
C HIS A 4 20.04 10.19 -12.84
N GLN A 5 19.66 11.34 -12.27
CA GLN A 5 18.29 11.53 -11.83
C GLN A 5 17.34 11.68 -13.03
N SER A 6 17.67 12.43 -14.07
CA SER A 6 16.71 12.71 -15.15
C SER A 6 16.24 11.52 -16.00
N HIS A 7 16.83 10.32 -15.89
CA HIS A 7 16.55 9.20 -16.81
C HIS A 7 15.69 8.06 -16.24
N TRP A 8 15.44 8.02 -14.94
CA TRP A 8 14.81 6.86 -14.26
C TRP A 8 13.40 7.12 -13.72
N TRP A 9 12.86 8.32 -13.93
CA TRP A 9 11.62 8.80 -13.29
C TRP A 9 10.33 8.57 -14.06
N ASP A 10 10.36 8.60 -15.39
CA ASP A 10 9.13 8.89 -16.15
C ASP A 10 8.09 7.77 -16.11
N ASN A 11 8.43 6.59 -15.57
CA ASN A 11 7.62 5.38 -15.64
C ASN A 11 7.42 4.68 -14.28
N LEU A 12 7.61 5.32 -13.13
CA LEU A 12 7.47 4.67 -11.82
C LEU A 12 6.57 5.43 -10.80
N PRO A 13 5.53 4.78 -10.24
CA PRO A 13 5.01 3.49 -10.71
C PRO A 13 4.50 3.65 -12.15
N ASP A 14 4.52 2.56 -12.93
CA ASP A 14 4.16 2.68 -14.33
C ASP A 14 2.72 3.17 -14.50
N TYR A 15 2.43 3.74 -15.67
CA TYR A 15 1.09 4.27 -15.95
C TYR A 15 -0.03 3.25 -15.71
N ARG A 16 0.24 1.95 -15.92
CA ARG A 16 -0.74 0.88 -15.67
C ARG A 16 -1.07 0.74 -14.20
N MET A 17 -0.07 0.79 -13.33
CA MET A 17 -0.27 0.76 -11.89
C MET A 17 -1.10 1.95 -11.40
N HIS A 18 -0.90 3.13 -11.96
CA HIS A 18 -1.75 4.29 -11.69
C HIS A 18 -3.21 4.07 -12.15
N LEU A 19 -3.42 3.44 -13.31
CA LEU A 19 -4.76 3.07 -13.77
C LEU A 19 -5.43 2.06 -12.82
N PHE A 20 -4.69 1.04 -12.36
CA PHE A 20 -5.22 0.07 -11.39
C PHE A 20 -5.57 0.73 -10.05
N LEU A 21 -4.78 1.69 -9.60
CA LEU A 21 -5.08 2.45 -8.39
C LEU A 21 -6.35 3.27 -8.53
N ARG A 22 -6.54 3.92 -9.68
CA ARG A 22 -7.78 4.63 -9.98
C ARG A 22 -8.97 3.69 -9.97
N GLU A 23 -8.89 2.56 -10.67
CA GLU A 23 -9.95 1.54 -10.73
C GLU A 23 -10.27 0.99 -9.32
N ALA A 24 -9.24 0.69 -8.52
CA ALA A 24 -9.41 0.24 -7.14
C ALA A 24 -10.08 1.29 -6.25
N THR A 25 -9.75 2.56 -6.44
CA THR A 25 -10.34 3.68 -5.69
C THR A 25 -11.82 3.84 -6.04
N GLU A 26 -12.16 3.78 -7.32
CA GLU A 26 -13.55 3.82 -7.81
C GLU A 26 -14.36 2.64 -7.23
N TYR A 27 -13.79 1.44 -7.19
CA TYR A 27 -14.42 0.28 -6.55
C TYR A 27 -14.56 0.42 -5.04
N SER A 28 -13.54 0.90 -4.31
CA SER A 28 -13.63 1.13 -2.86
C SER A 28 -14.75 2.11 -2.52
N ILE A 29 -14.84 3.24 -3.24
CA ILE A 29 -15.92 4.22 -3.04
C ILE A 29 -17.28 3.60 -3.35
N THR A 30 -17.38 2.84 -4.43
CA THR A 30 -18.64 2.20 -4.82
C THR A 30 -19.08 1.17 -3.79
N VAL A 31 -18.17 0.33 -3.29
CA VAL A 31 -18.44 -0.64 -2.22
C VAL A 31 -18.87 0.05 -0.94
N ASP A 32 -18.20 1.13 -0.53
CA ASP A 32 -18.58 1.88 0.68
C ASP A 32 -19.99 2.48 0.54
N ARG A 33 -20.32 3.02 -0.64
CA ARG A 33 -21.67 3.52 -0.94
C ARG A 33 -22.72 2.41 -0.90
N LEU A 34 -22.45 1.28 -1.54
CA LEU A 34 -23.39 0.16 -1.58
C LEU A 34 -23.59 -0.41 -0.17
N ARG A 35 -22.54 -0.62 0.62
CA ARG A 35 -22.64 -1.10 2.02
C ARG A 35 -23.50 -0.21 2.91
N ALA A 36 -23.56 1.10 2.64
CA ALA A 36 -24.39 2.04 3.39
C ALA A 36 -25.86 2.09 2.91
N ALA A 37 -26.15 1.61 1.70
CA ALA A 37 -27.50 1.62 1.13
C ALA A 37 -28.30 0.38 1.58
N PRO A 38 -29.58 0.53 1.97
CA PRO A 38 -30.49 -0.61 2.15
C PRO A 38 -30.69 -1.35 0.81
N GLU A 39 -30.80 -2.68 0.85
CA GLU A 39 -31.15 -3.55 -0.30
C GLU A 39 -30.14 -3.61 -1.47
N SER A 40 -28.91 -3.14 -1.27
CA SER A 40 -27.84 -3.11 -2.30
C SER A 40 -27.00 -4.39 -2.42
N MET A 41 -27.43 -5.48 -1.78
CA MET A 41 -26.62 -6.70 -1.68
C MET A 41 -26.36 -7.33 -3.05
N ASP A 42 -27.35 -7.35 -3.93
CA ASP A 42 -27.22 -7.95 -5.26
C ASP A 42 -26.21 -7.15 -6.12
N GLU A 43 -26.26 -5.82 -6.05
CA GLU A 43 -25.31 -4.92 -6.74
C GLU A 43 -23.89 -5.09 -6.20
N LEU A 44 -23.75 -5.31 -4.89
CA LEU A 44 -22.46 -5.62 -4.27
C LEU A 44 -21.91 -6.95 -4.82
N LEU A 45 -22.76 -7.99 -4.91
CA LEU A 45 -22.38 -9.30 -5.42
C LEU A 45 -22.00 -9.25 -6.91
N GLU A 46 -22.70 -8.45 -7.71
CA GLU A 46 -22.36 -8.19 -9.13
C GLU A 46 -21.02 -7.46 -9.30
N LEU A 47 -20.64 -6.63 -8.32
CA LEU A 47 -19.37 -5.90 -8.37
C LEU A 47 -18.15 -6.78 -8.03
N MET A 48 -18.30 -7.80 -7.17
CA MET A 48 -17.15 -8.59 -6.67
C MET A 48 -16.32 -9.31 -7.76
N PRO A 49 -16.92 -9.87 -8.83
CA PRO A 49 -16.15 -10.41 -9.96
C PRO A 49 -15.22 -9.38 -10.60
N HIS A 50 -15.67 -8.13 -10.77
CA HIS A 50 -14.84 -7.07 -11.35
C HIS A 50 -13.66 -6.68 -10.46
N VAL A 51 -13.86 -6.66 -9.14
CA VAL A 51 -12.77 -6.48 -8.17
C VAL A 51 -11.79 -7.65 -8.23
N THR A 52 -12.29 -8.87 -8.39
CA THR A 52 -11.46 -10.08 -8.52
C THR A 52 -10.60 -10.00 -9.79
N ASP A 53 -11.17 -9.56 -10.91
CA ASP A 53 -10.44 -9.32 -12.15
C ASP A 53 -9.35 -8.28 -11.97
N LEU A 54 -9.61 -7.20 -11.24
CA LEU A 54 -8.61 -6.19 -10.91
C LEU A 54 -7.46 -6.78 -10.07
N ILE A 55 -7.76 -7.59 -9.05
CA ILE A 55 -6.72 -8.28 -8.27
C ILE A 55 -5.88 -9.17 -9.18
N ASN A 56 -6.50 -9.94 -10.07
CA ASN A 56 -5.78 -10.78 -11.02
C ASN A 56 -4.89 -9.94 -11.96
N LYS A 57 -5.35 -8.78 -12.43
CA LYS A 57 -4.53 -7.85 -13.23
C LYS A 57 -3.33 -7.36 -12.42
N ILE A 58 -3.50 -6.98 -11.15
CA ILE A 58 -2.43 -6.50 -10.28
C ILE A 58 -1.41 -7.61 -10.01
N GLN A 59 -1.86 -8.82 -9.68
CA GLN A 59 -0.98 -9.97 -9.41
C GLN A 59 -0.13 -10.35 -10.62
N ASN A 60 -0.72 -10.35 -11.82
CA ASN A 60 -0.04 -10.71 -13.06
C ASN A 60 0.68 -9.54 -13.73
N TRP A 61 0.61 -8.33 -13.15
CA TRP A 61 1.25 -7.17 -13.72
C TRP A 61 2.77 -7.25 -13.61
N GLN A 62 3.42 -6.98 -14.73
CA GLN A 62 4.86 -6.85 -14.87
C GLN A 62 5.18 -5.44 -15.39
N PRO A 63 6.07 -4.70 -14.71
CA PRO A 63 6.49 -3.39 -15.18
C PRO A 63 7.24 -3.51 -16.51
N ASP A 64 7.05 -2.54 -17.40
CA ASP A 64 7.89 -2.43 -18.59
C ASP A 64 9.30 -1.94 -18.20
N VAL A 65 10.26 -2.86 -18.30
CA VAL A 65 11.67 -2.62 -17.97
C VAL A 65 12.55 -2.47 -19.20
N SER A 66 11.96 -2.37 -20.40
CA SER A 66 12.71 -2.35 -21.67
C SER A 66 13.67 -1.16 -21.79
N ALA A 67 13.35 -0.04 -21.14
CA ALA A 67 14.16 1.18 -21.12
C ALA A 67 15.04 1.32 -19.86
N VAL A 68 15.03 0.34 -18.95
CA VAL A 68 15.76 0.39 -17.68
C VAL A 68 17.20 -0.09 -17.88
N GLU A 69 18.17 0.73 -17.49
CA GLU A 69 19.58 0.32 -17.55
C GLU A 69 19.85 -0.86 -16.59
N PRO A 70 20.70 -1.83 -16.97
CA PRO A 70 20.96 -3.03 -16.17
C PRO A 70 21.33 -2.76 -14.71
N GLU A 71 22.01 -1.66 -14.42
CA GLU A 71 22.43 -1.29 -13.05
C GLU A 71 21.28 -0.88 -12.13
N TYR A 72 20.10 -0.51 -12.67
CA TYR A 72 18.93 -0.12 -11.89
C TYR A 72 17.83 -1.19 -11.84
N MET A 73 18.02 -2.31 -12.55
CA MET A 73 17.01 -3.38 -12.67
C MET A 73 16.49 -3.88 -11.33
N ASP A 74 17.38 -4.17 -10.38
CA ASP A 74 16.99 -4.67 -9.05
C ASP A 74 16.16 -3.63 -8.28
N SER A 75 16.55 -2.36 -8.35
CA SER A 75 15.82 -1.27 -7.69
C SER A 75 14.42 -1.11 -8.26
N VAL A 76 14.27 -1.18 -9.59
CA VAL A 76 12.97 -1.10 -10.27
C VAL A 76 12.09 -2.29 -9.91
N GLN A 77 12.66 -3.50 -9.84
CA GLN A 77 11.92 -4.69 -9.42
C GLN A 77 11.41 -4.55 -7.98
N HIS A 78 12.27 -4.14 -7.04
CA HIS A 78 11.88 -3.94 -5.65
C HIS A 78 10.82 -2.86 -5.46
N PHE A 79 10.95 -1.74 -6.18
CA PHE A 79 9.96 -0.65 -6.14
C PHE A 79 8.59 -1.13 -6.61
N ASN A 80 8.55 -1.80 -7.75
CA ASN A 80 7.30 -2.29 -8.34
C ASN A 80 6.69 -3.43 -7.52
N GLU A 81 7.50 -4.25 -6.86
CA GLU A 81 7.02 -5.24 -5.90
C GLU A 81 6.31 -4.59 -4.71
N VAL A 82 6.91 -3.57 -4.08
CA VAL A 82 6.28 -2.82 -2.98
C VAL A 82 4.96 -2.20 -3.45
N TRP A 83 4.93 -1.62 -4.65
CA TRP A 83 3.70 -1.09 -5.24
C TRP A 83 2.63 -2.16 -5.43
N ARG A 84 2.99 -3.31 -6.01
CA ARG A 84 2.05 -4.42 -6.22
C ARG A 84 1.47 -4.90 -4.89
N GLN A 85 2.30 -5.11 -3.88
CA GLN A 85 1.82 -5.56 -2.57
C GLN A 85 0.96 -4.50 -1.86
N GLY A 86 1.31 -3.22 -1.95
CA GLY A 86 0.48 -2.14 -1.39
C GLY A 86 -0.88 -2.03 -2.05
N MET A 87 -0.95 -2.23 -3.37
CA MET A 87 -2.21 -2.29 -4.12
C MET A 87 -3.08 -3.49 -3.75
N LEU A 88 -2.47 -4.65 -3.56
CA LEU A 88 -3.18 -5.84 -3.09
C LEU A 88 -3.71 -5.64 -1.66
N CYS A 89 -2.90 -5.06 -0.77
CA CYS A 89 -3.36 -4.68 0.57
C CYS A 89 -4.56 -3.74 0.52
N TYR A 90 -4.51 -2.72 -0.34
CA TYR A 90 -5.64 -1.80 -0.54
C TYR A 90 -6.90 -2.55 -1.00
N ALA A 91 -6.81 -3.41 -2.02
CA ALA A 91 -7.96 -4.17 -2.49
C ALA A 91 -8.53 -5.11 -1.40
N TYR A 92 -7.68 -5.85 -0.71
CA TYR A 92 -8.08 -6.80 0.34
C TYR A 92 -8.67 -6.10 1.58
N SER A 93 -8.04 -5.03 2.05
CA SER A 93 -8.51 -4.28 3.22
C SER A 93 -9.75 -3.46 2.88
N ASP A 94 -9.69 -2.65 1.84
CA ASP A 94 -10.64 -1.55 1.67
C ASP A 94 -11.84 -1.93 0.79
N ILE A 95 -11.64 -2.83 -0.17
CA ILE A 95 -12.73 -3.33 -0.99
C ILE A 95 -13.35 -4.55 -0.29
N TYR A 96 -12.57 -5.58 0.03
CA TYR A 96 -13.10 -6.79 0.69
C TYR A 96 -13.35 -6.64 2.18
N GLY A 97 -12.76 -5.65 2.86
CA GLY A 97 -12.98 -5.46 4.30
C GLY A 97 -12.27 -6.50 5.16
N LEU A 98 -11.22 -7.16 4.64
CA LEU A 98 -10.48 -8.19 5.37
C LEU A 98 -9.73 -7.60 6.57
N ALA A 99 -9.71 -8.33 7.68
CA ALA A 99 -8.97 -7.94 8.87
C ALA A 99 -7.46 -8.09 8.67
N SER A 100 -6.65 -7.28 9.34
CA SER A 100 -5.18 -7.32 9.20
C SER A 100 -4.58 -8.71 9.41
N SER A 101 -5.17 -9.56 10.26
CA SER A 101 -4.71 -10.94 10.50
C SER A 101 -4.99 -11.91 9.35
N HIS A 102 -5.74 -11.50 8.33
CA HIS A 102 -6.10 -12.37 7.21
C HIS A 102 -4.86 -12.81 6.41
N CYS A 103 -4.83 -14.07 5.99
CA CYS A 103 -3.66 -14.67 5.34
C CYS A 103 -3.20 -13.93 4.07
N TYR A 104 -4.13 -13.43 3.25
CA TYR A 104 -3.79 -12.63 2.07
C TYR A 104 -3.08 -11.31 2.41
N LEU A 105 -3.52 -10.60 3.46
CA LEU A 105 -2.84 -9.38 3.89
C LEU A 105 -1.46 -9.69 4.47
N GLN A 106 -1.34 -10.74 5.28
CA GLN A 106 -0.05 -11.16 5.82
C GLN A 106 0.91 -11.67 4.74
N ALA A 107 0.41 -12.33 3.69
CA ALA A 107 1.21 -12.72 2.54
C ALA A 107 1.78 -11.50 1.80
N CYS A 108 0.99 -10.43 1.65
CA CYS A 108 1.47 -9.17 1.09
C CYS A 108 2.51 -8.49 1.97
N VAL A 109 2.32 -8.48 3.30
CA VAL A 109 3.31 -7.97 4.25
C VAL A 109 4.62 -8.74 4.10
N GLU A 110 4.59 -10.07 4.17
CA GLU A 110 5.77 -10.92 4.07
C GLU A 110 6.52 -10.73 2.74
N ALA A 111 5.79 -10.78 1.61
CA ALA A 111 6.36 -10.62 0.28
C ALA A 111 7.03 -9.26 0.07
N SER A 112 6.63 -8.24 0.82
CA SER A 112 7.17 -6.88 0.72
C SER A 112 8.44 -6.64 1.56
N LEU A 113 8.73 -7.47 2.56
CA LEU A 113 9.80 -7.17 3.54
C LEU A 113 11.18 -7.06 2.89
N GLU A 114 11.55 -8.04 2.07
CA GLU A 114 12.85 -8.04 1.38
C GLU A 114 12.94 -6.91 0.32
N PRO A 115 11.97 -6.75 -0.60
CA PRO A 115 11.94 -5.61 -1.52
C PRO A 115 12.08 -4.26 -0.80
N PHE A 116 11.38 -4.09 0.31
CA PHE A 116 11.41 -2.85 1.07
C PHE A 116 12.77 -2.59 1.73
N ARG A 117 13.42 -3.62 2.28
CA ARG A 117 14.78 -3.52 2.84
C ARG A 117 15.80 -3.08 1.77
N LYS A 118 15.67 -3.66 0.57
CA LYS A 118 16.55 -3.43 -0.59
C LYS A 118 16.22 -2.17 -1.37
N LEU A 119 15.10 -1.51 -1.06
CA LEU A 119 14.71 -0.26 -1.68
C LEU A 119 15.79 0.80 -1.42
N THR A 120 16.40 1.29 -2.50
CA THR A 120 17.40 2.37 -2.47
C THR A 120 16.76 3.73 -2.72
N TRP A 121 15.51 3.72 -3.19
CA TRP A 121 14.78 4.90 -3.58
C TRP A 121 13.37 4.96 -3.02
N PHE A 122 12.99 6.13 -2.51
CA PHE A 122 11.84 6.27 -1.63
C PHE A 122 10.76 7.25 -2.12
N GLN A 123 11.03 8.06 -3.16
CA GLN A 123 10.00 8.96 -3.69
C GLN A 123 8.88 8.15 -4.34
N ALA A 124 7.64 8.62 -4.22
CA ALA A 124 6.43 7.94 -4.69
C ALA A 124 6.20 6.51 -4.16
N CYS A 125 6.86 6.09 -3.07
CA CYS A 125 6.57 4.80 -2.42
C CYS A 125 5.76 4.95 -1.12
N LEU A 126 5.42 6.17 -0.69
CA LEU A 126 4.83 6.37 0.63
C LEU A 126 3.44 5.76 0.75
N PHE A 127 2.62 5.87 -0.29
CA PHE A 127 1.30 5.24 -0.37
C PHE A 127 1.35 3.71 -0.22
N PRO A 128 2.02 2.95 -1.11
CA PRO A 128 2.01 1.49 -0.99
C PRO A 128 2.66 1.01 0.31
N VAL A 129 3.70 1.70 0.78
CA VAL A 129 4.36 1.37 2.05
C VAL A 129 3.40 1.53 3.22
N PHE A 130 2.65 2.63 3.27
CA PHE A 130 1.64 2.80 4.31
C PHE A 130 0.57 1.72 4.24
N MET A 131 0.06 1.43 3.03
CA MET A 131 -0.97 0.41 2.84
C MET A 131 -0.54 -0.98 3.28
N ILE A 132 0.76 -1.31 3.20
CA ILE A 132 1.28 -2.57 3.74
C ILE A 132 1.48 -2.46 5.26
N ALA A 133 2.13 -1.40 5.70
CA ALA A 133 2.61 -1.26 7.07
C ALA A 133 1.47 -1.23 8.10
N VAL A 134 0.30 -0.68 7.76
CA VAL A 134 -0.89 -0.70 8.65
C VAL A 134 -1.34 -2.11 9.03
N HIS A 135 -0.96 -3.13 8.25
CA HIS A 135 -1.33 -4.52 8.48
C HIS A 135 -0.23 -5.35 9.17
N CYS A 136 0.90 -4.76 9.55
CA CYS A 136 1.99 -5.48 10.23
C CYS A 136 1.57 -5.96 11.63
N GLN A 137 1.65 -7.28 11.86
CA GLN A 137 1.31 -7.90 13.15
C GLN A 137 2.53 -8.35 13.97
N THR A 138 3.71 -8.42 13.36
CA THR A 138 4.94 -8.83 14.06
C THR A 138 5.82 -7.62 14.33
N ASP A 139 6.54 -7.65 15.46
CA ASP A 139 7.52 -6.62 15.78
C ASP A 139 8.62 -6.53 14.72
N GLU A 140 9.00 -7.65 14.10
CA GLU A 140 9.98 -7.66 13.01
C GLU A 140 9.49 -6.87 11.79
N ALA A 141 8.26 -7.11 11.35
CA ALA A 141 7.69 -6.38 10.22
C ALA A 141 7.54 -4.89 10.54
N ARG A 142 7.04 -4.56 11.73
CA ARG A 142 6.93 -3.17 12.21
C ARG A 142 8.27 -2.46 12.24
N ALA A 143 9.30 -3.10 12.80
CA ALA A 143 10.66 -2.58 12.85
C ALA A 143 11.27 -2.40 11.45
N CYS A 144 10.98 -3.32 10.51
CA CYS A 144 11.39 -3.22 9.11
C CYS A 144 10.85 -1.93 8.48
N PHE A 145 9.53 -1.70 8.59
CA PHE A 145 8.87 -0.52 8.04
C PHE A 145 9.29 0.78 8.72
N GLU A 146 9.43 0.79 10.05
CA GLU A 146 9.93 1.95 10.80
C GLU A 146 11.35 2.34 10.37
N THR A 147 12.25 1.35 10.26
CA THR A 147 13.63 1.57 9.84
C THR A 147 13.68 2.12 8.41
N GLY A 148 12.90 1.54 7.50
CA GLY A 148 12.86 2.01 6.11
C GLY A 148 12.28 3.41 5.98
N LEU A 149 11.17 3.73 6.68
CA LEU A 149 10.59 5.07 6.72
C LEU A 149 11.58 6.11 7.28
N THR A 150 12.32 5.75 8.32
CA THR A 150 13.39 6.59 8.87
C THR A 150 14.49 6.82 7.84
N ARG A 151 14.91 5.78 7.11
CA ARG A 151 15.86 5.91 5.99
C ARG A 151 15.32 6.83 4.90
N MET A 152 14.03 6.74 4.55
CA MET A 152 13.41 7.65 3.57
C MET A 152 13.53 9.10 4.01
N HIS A 153 13.19 9.36 5.27
CA HIS A 153 13.28 10.70 5.84
C HIS A 153 14.69 11.26 5.75
N THR A 154 15.70 10.48 6.19
CA THR A 154 17.09 10.92 6.17
C THR A 154 17.63 11.18 4.77
N SER A 155 17.19 10.38 3.78
CA SER A 155 17.66 10.48 2.40
C SER A 155 16.96 11.57 1.59
N LEU A 156 15.66 11.80 1.83
CA LEU A 156 14.85 12.76 1.07
C LEU A 156 14.75 14.13 1.74
N ALA A 157 15.20 14.28 2.99
CA ALA A 157 15.02 15.47 3.81
C ALA A 157 13.56 15.95 3.91
N PHE A 158 12.61 15.02 3.72
CA PHE A 158 11.17 15.27 3.71
C PHE A 158 10.53 14.71 4.98
N GLN A 159 9.58 15.45 5.57
CA GLN A 159 8.97 15.09 6.87
C GLN A 159 7.88 14.01 6.76
N GLY A 160 7.31 13.79 5.57
CA GLY A 160 6.19 12.85 5.39
C GLY A 160 6.42 11.43 5.94
N PRO A 161 7.57 10.78 5.72
CA PRO A 161 7.84 9.46 6.27
C PRO A 161 7.78 9.39 7.81
N LEU A 162 8.24 10.43 8.51
CA LEU A 162 8.14 10.47 9.98
C LEU A 162 6.70 10.61 10.45
N SER A 163 5.91 11.46 9.79
CA SER A 163 4.47 11.57 10.06
C SER A 163 3.76 10.23 9.86
N VAL A 164 4.12 9.51 8.79
CA VAL A 164 3.61 8.16 8.52
C VAL A 164 4.02 7.18 9.61
N THR A 165 5.29 7.16 10.05
CA THR A 165 5.73 6.31 11.16
C THR A 165 4.93 6.57 12.44
N LEU A 166 4.69 7.84 12.80
CA LEU A 166 3.91 8.20 13.98
C LEU A 166 2.45 7.72 13.87
N THR A 167 1.84 7.88 12.70
CA THR A 167 0.49 7.36 12.44
C THR A 167 0.45 5.84 12.55
N LEU A 168 1.42 5.14 11.96
CA LEU A 168 1.50 3.68 12.01
C LEU A 168 1.63 3.16 13.44
N LYS A 169 2.47 3.78 14.27
CA LYS A 169 2.61 3.42 15.69
C LYS A 169 1.29 3.52 16.44
N ARG A 170 0.53 4.61 16.24
CA ARG A 170 -0.80 4.77 16.86
C ARG A 170 -1.79 3.71 16.39
N VAL A 171 -1.77 3.38 15.10
CA VAL A 171 -2.62 2.31 14.54
C VAL A 171 -2.25 0.96 15.14
N TRP A 172 -0.97 0.62 15.20
CA TRP A 172 -0.48 -0.62 15.79
C TRP A 172 -0.82 -0.73 17.27
N GLU A 173 -0.55 0.33 18.05
CA GLU A 173 -0.93 0.40 19.46
C GLU A 173 -2.42 0.18 19.64
N TYR A 174 -3.27 0.81 18.83
CA TYR A 174 -4.72 0.61 18.93
C TYR A 174 -5.13 -0.84 18.60
N LEU A 175 -4.58 -1.40 17.53
CA LEU A 175 -4.87 -2.77 17.09
C LEU A 175 -4.41 -3.82 18.12
N ASP A 176 -3.29 -3.58 18.80
CA ASP A 176 -2.79 -4.49 19.84
C ASP A 176 -3.72 -4.53 21.07
N HIS A 177 -4.46 -3.44 21.32
CA HIS A 177 -5.44 -3.35 22.40
C HIS A 177 -6.88 -3.71 21.96
N ASP A 178 -7.12 -3.93 20.66
CA ASP A 178 -8.43 -4.32 20.15
C ASP A 178 -8.72 -5.79 20.43
N GLN A 179 -9.47 -6.04 21.50
CA GLN A 179 -9.92 -7.39 21.85
C GLN A 179 -10.99 -7.94 20.91
N THR A 180 -11.62 -7.08 20.09
CA THR A 180 -12.73 -7.49 19.21
C THR A 180 -12.23 -8.00 17.86
N GLY A 181 -11.01 -7.64 17.45
CA GLY A 181 -10.43 -7.94 16.13
C GLY A 181 -11.21 -7.32 14.96
N LYS A 182 -12.08 -6.34 15.24
CA LYS A 182 -12.95 -5.69 14.25
C LYS A 182 -12.48 -4.30 13.88
N ALA A 183 -11.54 -3.73 14.63
CA ALA A 183 -11.03 -2.40 14.35
C ALA A 183 -10.35 -2.37 12.98
N ARG A 184 -10.75 -1.42 12.14
CA ARG A 184 -10.10 -1.14 10.85
C ARG A 184 -9.22 0.09 10.98
N TRP A 185 -8.09 0.10 10.30
CA TRP A 185 -7.16 1.22 10.35
C TRP A 185 -7.81 2.55 9.94
N ARG A 186 -8.73 2.55 8.95
CA ARG A 186 -9.47 3.75 8.53
C ARG A 186 -10.32 4.34 9.65
N ASP A 187 -11.01 3.48 10.41
CA ASP A 187 -11.83 3.91 11.53
C ASP A 187 -10.95 4.50 12.63
N ILE A 188 -9.81 3.87 12.94
CA ILE A 188 -8.83 4.37 13.90
C ILE A 188 -8.32 5.77 13.49
N ILE A 189 -7.98 5.96 12.22
CA ILE A 189 -7.47 7.24 11.71
C ILE A 189 -8.53 8.34 11.78
N ARG A 190 -9.77 8.02 11.40
CA ARG A 190 -10.92 8.92 11.52
C ARG A 190 -11.16 9.30 12.98
N ASP A 191 -11.17 8.33 13.88
CA ASP A 191 -11.48 8.52 15.30
C ASP A 191 -10.39 9.32 16.03
N LEU A 192 -9.14 9.20 15.58
CA LEU A 192 -8.01 10.00 16.05
C LEU A 192 -7.93 11.39 15.40
N GLY A 193 -8.83 11.72 14.46
CA GLY A 193 -8.85 12.99 13.73
C GLY A 193 -7.57 13.23 12.91
N MET A 194 -6.91 12.15 12.46
CA MET A 194 -5.66 12.25 11.73
C MET A 194 -5.92 12.43 10.23
N GLU A 195 -5.38 13.49 9.65
CA GLU A 195 -5.36 13.66 8.20
C GLU A 195 -4.14 12.95 7.60
N LEU A 196 -4.38 11.90 6.82
CA LEU A 196 -3.36 11.27 6.02
C LEU A 196 -3.16 12.06 4.73
N ASN A 197 -2.20 12.98 4.72
CA ASN A 197 -1.63 13.52 3.49
C ASN A 197 -0.63 12.52 2.89
N ILE A 198 -1.07 11.29 2.66
CA ILE A 198 -0.33 10.30 1.88
C ILE A 198 -0.78 10.48 0.43
N LEU A 199 -0.37 11.61 -0.14
CA LEU A 199 -0.67 11.93 -1.52
C LEU A 199 0.17 11.06 -2.45
N LEU A 200 -0.53 10.51 -3.45
CA LEU A 200 0.00 10.37 -4.81
C LEU A 200 0.46 11.73 -5.33
#